data_AF-A0A1A0DKE8-F1
#
_entry.id   AF-A0A1A0DKE8-F1
#
_cell.length_a   1.000
_cell.length_b   1.000
_cell.length_c   1.000
_cell.angle_alpha   90.00
_cell.angle_beta   90.00
_cell.angle_gamma   90.00
#
_symmetry.space_group_name_H-M   'P 1'
#
loop_
_entity.id
_entity.type
_entity.pdbx_description
1 polymer ?
#
loop_
_entity_poly.entity_id
_entity_poly.type
_entity_poly.pdbx_seq_one_letter_code
_entity_poly.pdbx_strand_id
1 'polypeptide(L)' 'MRAILEGGTKSVIDRLSALITAGQGEGSIGNRQEPEMLAASLYQLWLGSTLIVKITHSSQPFDQAWQATKRLLEI' A
#
# COMPACT_ATOMS: atom_id res chain seq x y z
N MET A 1 -6.60 -0.10 -23.20
CA MET A 1 -5.48 0.05 -22.25
C MET A 1 -5.92 0.57 -20.88
N ARG A 2 -6.67 1.68 -20.78
CA ARG A 2 -7.18 2.21 -19.50
C ARG A 2 -7.90 1.16 -18.63
N ALA A 3 -8.86 0.42 -19.20
CA ALA A 3 -9.62 -0.61 -18.46
C ALA A 3 -8.76 -1.76 -17.93
N ILE A 4 -7.66 -2.11 -18.61
CA ILE A 4 -6.74 -3.18 -18.18
C ILE A 4 -5.93 -2.70 -16.97
N LEU A 5 -5.43 -1.46 -17.03
CA LEU A 5 -4.71 -0.84 -15.91
C LEU A 5 -5.63 -0.67 -14.70
N GLU A 6 -6.85 -0.20 -14.92
CA GLU A 6 -7.86 -0.05 -13.87
C GLU A 6 -8.19 -1.38 -13.19
N GLY A 7 -8.44 -2.44 -13.98
CA GLY A 7 -8.68 -3.78 -13.45
C GLY A 7 -7.47 -4.36 -12.70
N GLY A 8 -6.26 -4.14 -13.21
CA GLY A 8 -5.01 -4.55 -12.56
C GLY A 8 -4.79 -3.86 -11.22
N THR A 9 -4.96 -2.54 -11.18
CA THR A 9 -4.88 -1.74 -9.95
C THR A 9 -5.92 -2.20 -8.94
N LYS A 10 -7.18 -2.38 -9.36
CA LYS A 10 -8.23 -2.88 -8.47
C LYS A 10 -7.88 -4.25 -7.88
N SER A 11 -7.39 -5.19 -8.70
CA SER A 11 -7.02 -6.52 -8.21
C SER A 11 -5.91 -6.49 -7.16
N VAL A 12 -4.94 -5.58 -7.28
CA VAL A 12 -3.88 -5.41 -6.26
C VAL A 12 -4.46 -4.86 -4.96
N ILE A 13 -5.30 -3.82 -5.04
CA ILE A 13 -5.95 -3.23 -3.86
C ILE A 13 -6.84 -4.26 -3.16
N ASP A 14 -7.66 -5.02 -3.90
CA ASP A 14 -8.53 -6.06 -3.34
C ASP A 14 -7.71 -7.13 -2.58
N ARG A 15 -6.55 -7.54 -3.12
CA ARG A 15 -5.64 -8.50 -2.46
C ARG A 15 -5.01 -7.94 -1.19
N LEU A 16 -4.56 -6.69 -1.23
CA LEU A 16 -4.01 -6.00 -0.06
C LEU A 16 -5.08 -5.84 1.02
N SER A 17 -6.30 -5.46 0.64
CA SER A 17 -7.44 -5.34 1.54
C SER A 17 -7.71 -6.65 2.26
N ALA A 18 -7.76 -7.77 1.53
CA ALA A 18 -7.98 -9.09 2.14
C ALA A 18 -6.88 -9.47 3.15
N LEU A 19 -5.62 -9.16 2.87
CA LEU A 19 -4.51 -9.38 3.80
C LEU A 19 -4.62 -8.50 5.04
N ILE A 20 -5.02 -7.24 4.87
CA ILE A 20 -5.22 -6.31 5.99
C ILE A 20 -6.37 -6.78 6.87
N THR A 21 -7.49 -7.20 6.28
CA THR A 21 -8.63 -7.78 7.03
C THR A 21 -8.19 -8.99 7.86
N ALA A 22 -7.43 -9.91 7.27
CA ALA A 22 -6.91 -11.07 7.98
C ALA A 22 -5.99 -10.66 9.14
N GLY A 23 -5.02 -9.77 8.87
CA GLY A 23 -4.07 -9.31 9.89
C GLY A 23 -4.73 -8.53 11.02
N GLN A 24 -5.78 -7.75 10.75
CA GLN A 24 -6.59 -7.09 11.78
C GLN A 24 -7.36 -8.12 12.62
N GLY A 25 -7.93 -9.16 11.99
CA GLY A 25 -8.63 -10.23 12.69
C GLY A 25 -7.71 -11.06 13.59
N GLU A 26 -6.46 -11.25 13.17
CA GLU A 26 -5.41 -11.95 13.93
C GLU A 26 -4.72 -11.04 14.97
N GLY A 27 -4.90 -9.72 14.89
CA GLY A 27 -4.24 -8.73 15.75
C GLY A 27 -2.78 -8.43 15.38
N SER A 28 -2.31 -8.90 14.22
CA SER A 28 -0.97 -8.59 13.70
C SER A 28 -0.87 -7.20 13.08
N ILE A 29 -2.00 -6.61 12.68
CA ILE A 29 -2.12 -5.22 12.22
C ILE A 29 -2.94 -4.46 13.26
N GLY A 30 -2.32 -3.45 13.91
CA GLY A 30 -2.96 -2.68 14.98
C GLY A 30 -4.02 -1.69 14.46
N ASN A 31 -3.81 -1.16 13.26
CA ASN A 31 -4.70 -0.14 12.71
C ASN A 31 -6.06 -0.75 12.38
N ARG A 32 -7.14 -0.18 12.94
CA ARG A 32 -8.54 -0.62 12.78
C ARG A 32 -9.34 0.17 11.74
N GLN A 33 -8.68 0.97 10.92
CA GLN A 33 -9.31 1.62 9.78
C GLN A 33 -9.82 0.58 8.76
N GLU A 34 -10.71 1.04 7.90
CA GLU A 34 -11.31 0.22 6.85
C GLU A 34 -10.21 -0.36 5.93
N PRO A 35 -10.15 -1.70 5.73
CA PRO A 35 -9.08 -2.37 4.98
C PRO A 35 -8.89 -1.90 3.53
N GLU A 36 -9.97 -1.60 2.81
CA GLU A 36 -9.92 -1.14 1.41
C GLU A 36 -9.26 0.24 1.32
N MET A 37 -9.59 1.15 2.24
CA MET A 37 -8.99 2.47 2.37
C MET A 37 -7.50 2.39 2.73
N LEU A 38 -7.12 1.51 3.67
CA LEU A 38 -5.72 1.27 4.00
C LEU A 38 -4.94 0.69 2.81
N ALA A 39 -5.50 -0.32 2.14
CA ALA A 39 -4.91 -0.94 0.95
C ALA A 39 -4.69 0.06 -0.18
N ALA A 40 -5.70 0.90 -0.47
CA ALA A 40 -5.59 1.94 -1.49
C ALA A 40 -4.52 2.98 -1.14
N SER A 41 -4.46 3.40 0.13
CA SER A 41 -3.45 4.36 0.61
C SER A 41 -2.03 3.81 0.49
N LEU A 42 -1.81 2.54 0.87
CA LEU A 42 -0.53 1.87 0.69
C LEU A 42 -0.16 1.75 -0.78
N TYR A 43 -1.09 1.32 -1.64
CA TYR A 43 -0.81 1.21 -3.08
C TYR A 43 -0.38 2.55 -3.68
N GLN A 44 -1.09 3.64 -3.34
CA GLN A 44 -0.77 4.99 -3.82
C GLN A 44 0.59 5.48 -3.29
N LEU A 45 0.91 5.21 -2.02
CA LEU A 45 2.20 5.52 -1.42
C LEU A 45 3.35 4.85 -2.17
N TRP A 46 3.23 3.54 -2.43
CA TRP A 46 4.25 2.78 -3.17
C TRP A 46 4.35 3.21 -4.63
N LEU A 47 3.22 3.52 -5.27
CA LEU A 47 3.21 4.07 -6.63
C LEU A 47 3.94 5.42 -6.70
N GLY A 48 3.64 6.35 -5.80
CA GLY A 48 4.33 7.64 -5.70
C GLY A 48 5.82 7.49 -5.41
N SER A 49 6.18 6.57 -4.52
CA SER A 49 7.58 6.26 -4.20
C SER A 49 8.35 5.76 -5.43
N THR A 50 7.79 4.84 -6.22
CA THR A 50 8.44 4.37 -7.46
C THR A 50 8.68 5.48 -8.47
N LEU A 51 7.79 6.48 -8.54
CA LEU A 51 7.96 7.65 -9.39
C LEU A 51 9.12 8.52 -8.91
N ILE A 52 9.19 8.82 -7.61
CA ILE A 52 10.28 9.64 -7.05
C ILE A 52 11.63 8.95 -7.18
N VAL A 53 11.70 7.62 -7.01
CA VAL A 53 12.93 6.84 -7.25
C VAL A 53 13.42 7.01 -8.69
N LYS A 54 12.50 6.93 -9.67
CA LYS A 54 12.85 7.12 -11.09
C LYS A 54 13.34 8.54 -11.40
N ILE A 55 12.85 9.56 -10.68
CA ILE A 55 13.26 10.95 -10.87
C ILE A 55 14.60 11.24 -10.20
N THR A 56 14.78 10.76 -8.96
CA THR A 56 15.94 11.07 -8.11
C THR A 56 17.11 10.12 -8.29
N HIS A 57 16.89 8.96 -8.94
CA HIS A 57 17.84 7.86 -9.04
C HIS A 57 18.37 7.37 -7.67
N SER A 58 17.57 7.57 -6.62
CA SER A 58 17.89 7.20 -5.24
C SER A 58 16.86 6.20 -4.71
N SER A 59 17.31 5.23 -3.90
CA SER A 59 16.43 4.27 -3.23
C SER A 59 15.76 4.83 -1.97
N GLN A 60 16.19 6.00 -1.47
CA GLN A 60 15.68 6.61 -0.25
C GLN A 60 14.15 6.75 -0.18
N PRO A 61 13.41 7.06 -1.26
CA PRO A 61 11.94 7.11 -1.21
C PRO A 61 11.30 5.75 -0.90
N PHE A 62 11.94 4.63 -1.22
CA PHE A 62 11.45 3.30 -0.82
C PHE A 62 11.59 3.08 0.68
N ASP A 63 12.70 3.52 1.28
CA ASP A 63 12.87 3.46 2.74
C ASP A 63 11.80 4.29 3.46
N GLN A 64 11.48 5.47 2.94
CA GLN A 64 10.41 6.33 3.46
C GLN A 64 9.03 5.67 3.33
N ALA A 65 8.72 5.08 2.18
CA ALA A 65 7.48 4.36 1.95
C ALA A 65 7.35 3.14 2.90
N TRP A 66 8.44 2.44 3.17
CA TRP A 66 8.48 1.35 4.13
C TRP A 66 8.18 1.82 5.56
N GLN A 67 8.84 2.88 6.03
CA GLN A 67 8.57 3.43 7.37
C GLN A 67 7.14 3.94 7.51
N ALA A 68 6.60 4.58 6.47
CA ALA A 68 5.20 5.00 6.44
C ALA A 68 4.23 3.80 6.44
N THR A 69 4.54 2.72 5.72
CA THR A 69 3.73 1.49 5.72
C THR A 69 3.62 0.92 7.13
N LYS A 70 4.74 0.79 7.85
CA LYS A 70 4.72 0.29 9.24
C LYS A 70 3.87 1.15 10.17
N ARG A 71 3.98 2.48 10.07
CA ARG A 71 3.17 3.41 10.86
C ARG A 71 1.68 3.32 10.51
N LEU A 72 1.35 3.21 9.23
CA LEU A 72 -0.03 3.09 8.77
C LEU A 72 -0.66 1.76 9.19
N LEU A 73 0.11 0.67 9.21
CA LEU A 73 -0.38 -0.63 9.67
C LEU A 73 -0.31 -0.80 11.20
N GLU A 74 0.36 0.12 11.89
CA GLU A 74 0.68 0.02 13.32
C GLU A 74 1.41 -1.27 13.67
N ILE A 75 2.48 -1.57 12.91
CA ILE A 75 3.38 -2.74 13.08
C ILE A 75 4.82 -2.34 13.36
#